data_AF-A0A7J3XWN6-F1
#
_entry.id   AF-A0A7J3XWN6-F1
#
_cell.length_a   1.000
_cell.length_b   1.000
_cell.length_c   1.000
_cell.angle_alpha   90.00
_cell.angle_beta   90.00
_cell.angle_gamma   90.00
#
_symmetry.space_group_name_H-M   'P 1'
#
loop_
_entity.id
_entity.type
_entity.pdbx_description
1 polymer ?
#
loop_
_entity_poly.entity_id
_entity_poly.type
_entity_poly.pdbx_seq_one_letter_code
_entity_poly.pdbx_strand_id
1 'polypeptide(L)'
;LGDPMFHGLDSDMAALLFSVPGVRAVCFGRGFEAPSLRGSEFVDEYVVDGGRITAATNRCGGVIGGLSVGTPIHVRVAFKPPSTIRREVRTVDLRTMEPAALRASGRYDPCIGPRAVPVVESCMALVLVDHALNQGLIGAVLR
;
A
#
# COMPACT_ATOMS: atom_id res chain seq x y z
N LEU A 1 6.34 0.02 -16.52
CA LEU A 1 7.00 -0.54 -15.31
C LEU A 1 6.10 -1.62 -14.72
N GLY A 2 6.67 -2.75 -14.27
CA GLY A 2 5.93 -3.91 -13.72
C GLY A 2 5.96 -5.15 -14.62
N ASP A 3 5.38 -6.26 -14.15
CA ASP A 3 5.23 -7.54 -14.85
C ASP A 3 3.76 -8.00 -14.85
N PRO A 4 3.25 -8.67 -15.90
CA PRO A 4 1.84 -9.03 -15.97
C PRO A 4 1.33 -10.07 -14.95
N MET A 5 2.18 -10.97 -14.44
CA MET A 5 1.68 -12.16 -13.72
C MET A 5 2.34 -12.45 -12.38
N PHE A 6 3.67 -12.50 -12.31
CA PHE A 6 4.37 -12.93 -11.09
C PHE A 6 5.00 -11.79 -10.30
N HIS A 7 5.38 -10.70 -10.97
CA HIS A 7 5.98 -9.51 -10.38
C HIS A 7 5.19 -8.25 -10.76
N GLY A 8 3.87 -8.34 -10.57
CA GLY A 8 2.96 -7.23 -10.79
C GLY A 8 3.33 -6.06 -9.89
N LEU A 9 3.36 -4.86 -10.45
CA LEU A 9 3.73 -3.66 -9.73
C LEU A 9 2.84 -3.43 -8.49
N ASP A 10 1.54 -3.64 -8.65
CA ASP A 10 0.55 -3.59 -7.57
C ASP A 10 0.69 -4.75 -6.58
N SER A 11 0.99 -5.96 -7.06
CA SER A 11 1.24 -7.13 -6.20
C SER A 11 2.45 -6.93 -5.28
N ASP A 12 3.59 -6.51 -5.83
CA ASP A 12 4.81 -6.29 -5.07
C ASP A 12 4.68 -5.07 -4.13
N MET A 13 4.01 -3.99 -4.59
CA MET A 13 3.64 -2.89 -3.71
C MET A 13 2.72 -3.35 -2.57
N ALA A 14 1.70 -4.15 -2.85
CA ALA A 14 0.79 -4.64 -1.83
C ALA A 14 1.53 -5.49 -0.79
N ALA A 15 2.42 -6.37 -1.23
CA ALA A 15 3.21 -7.21 -0.33
C ALA A 15 4.07 -6.38 0.62
N LEU A 16 4.82 -5.40 0.10
CA LEU A 16 5.69 -4.56 0.94
C LEU A 16 4.87 -3.62 1.84
N LEU A 17 3.82 -2.99 1.32
CA LEU A 17 2.96 -2.10 2.10
C LEU A 17 2.23 -2.85 3.22
N PHE A 18 1.73 -4.06 2.95
CA PHE A 18 1.06 -4.87 3.97
C PHE A 18 2.04 -5.40 5.03
N SER A 19 3.33 -5.48 4.71
CA SER A 19 4.39 -5.84 5.65
C SER A 19 4.71 -4.72 6.65
N VAL A 20 4.27 -3.48 6.41
CA VAL A 20 4.46 -2.37 7.35
C VAL A 20 3.66 -2.64 8.63
N PRO A 21 4.29 -2.57 9.82
CA PRO A 21 3.62 -2.85 11.08
C PRO A 21 2.36 -1.99 11.30
N GLY A 22 1.24 -2.66 11.57
CA GLY A 22 -0.03 -2.01 11.82
C GLY A 22 -0.90 -1.83 10.57
N VAL A 23 -0.42 -2.12 9.37
CA VAL A 23 -1.27 -2.15 8.18
C VAL A 23 -2.27 -3.30 8.27
N ARG A 24 -3.51 -3.03 7.85
CA ARG A 24 -4.59 -4.01 7.77
C ARG A 24 -5.33 -4.03 6.44
N ALA A 25 -5.09 -3.04 5.58
CA ALA A 25 -5.67 -3.02 4.26
C ALA A 25 -4.79 -2.19 3.31
N VAL A 26 -4.68 -2.63 2.06
CA VAL A 26 -4.03 -1.90 0.97
C VAL A 26 -5.00 -1.92 -0.21
N CYS A 27 -5.21 -0.78 -0.85
CA CYS A 27 -6.16 -0.64 -1.95
C CYS A 27 -5.65 0.35 -2.99
N PHE A 28 -5.70 -0.05 -4.25
CA PHE A 28 -5.33 0.79 -5.38
C PHE A 28 -6.56 1.47 -5.97
N GLY A 29 -6.45 2.75 -6.31
CA GLY A 29 -7.51 3.53 -6.95
C GLY A 29 -8.84 3.46 -6.20
N ARG A 30 -9.88 3.01 -6.91
CA ARG A 30 -11.24 2.74 -6.38
C ARG A 30 -11.43 1.30 -5.89
N GLY A 31 -10.36 0.56 -5.59
CA GLY A 31 -10.42 -0.89 -5.34
C GLY A 31 -11.46 -1.36 -4.30
N PHE A 32 -11.64 -0.65 -3.18
CA PHE A 32 -12.69 -1.01 -2.21
C PHE A 32 -14.12 -0.68 -2.69
N GLU A 33 -14.26 0.28 -3.59
CA GLU A 33 -15.55 0.62 -4.22
C GLU A 33 -15.83 -0.28 -5.43
N ALA A 34 -14.80 -0.86 -6.05
CA ALA A 34 -14.88 -1.63 -7.29
C ALA A 34 -15.93 -2.76 -7.27
N PRO A 35 -16.10 -3.55 -6.19
CA PRO A 35 -17.12 -4.61 -6.16
C PRO A 35 -18.56 -4.10 -6.25
N SER A 36 -18.80 -2.81 -5.98
CA SER A 36 -20.14 -2.19 -6.04
C SER A 36 -20.46 -1.53 -7.38
N LEU A 37 -19.52 -1.55 -8.34
CA LEU A 37 -19.60 -0.85 -9.61
C LEU A 37 -19.79 -1.81 -10.78
N ARG A 38 -20.46 -1.36 -11.83
CA ARG A 38 -20.45 -2.02 -13.14
C ARG A 38 -19.09 -1.81 -13.82
N GLY A 39 -18.72 -2.70 -14.74
CA GLY A 39 -17.51 -2.54 -15.54
C GLY A 39 -17.46 -1.19 -16.28
N SER A 40 -18.59 -0.71 -16.80
CA SER A 40 -18.72 0.60 -17.45
C SER A 40 -18.48 1.79 -16.51
N GLU A 41 -18.60 1.59 -15.20
CA GLU A 41 -18.39 2.63 -14.17
C GLU A 41 -16.98 2.58 -13.57
N PHE A 42 -16.26 1.48 -13.77
CA PHE A 42 -14.91 1.27 -13.26
C PHE A 42 -13.83 1.50 -14.33
N VAL A 43 -14.12 1.22 -15.60
CA VAL A 43 -13.14 1.38 -16.68
C VAL A 43 -12.63 2.82 -16.76
N ASP A 44 -11.33 2.95 -17.00
CA ASP A 44 -10.70 4.23 -17.32
C ASP A 44 -10.67 4.39 -18.84
N GLU A 45 -11.43 5.35 -19.36
CA GLU A 45 -11.49 5.66 -20.79
C GLU A 45 -10.24 6.43 -21.22
N TYR A 46 -9.67 6.07 -22.37
CA TYR A 46 -8.48 6.74 -22.90
C TYR A 46 -8.86 7.85 -23.88
N VAL A 47 -8.18 8.99 -23.74
CA VAL A 47 -8.34 10.19 -24.53
C VAL A 47 -6.99 10.67 -25.04
N VAL A 48 -7.01 11.55 -26.05
CA VAL A 48 -5.81 12.25 -26.51
C VAL A 48 -5.83 13.65 -25.91
N ASP A 49 -4.84 13.96 -25.07
CA ASP A 49 -4.65 15.28 -24.47
C ASP A 49 -3.24 15.80 -24.83
N GLY A 50 -3.17 17.00 -25.41
CA GLY A 50 -1.89 17.58 -25.86
C GLY A 50 -1.07 16.70 -26.80
N GLY A 51 -1.73 15.84 -27.60
CA GLY A 51 -1.07 14.89 -28.51
C GLY A 51 -0.52 13.62 -27.83
N ARG A 52 -0.83 13.40 -26.55
CA ARG A 52 -0.46 12.19 -25.80
C ARG A 52 -1.72 11.39 -25.43
N ILE A 53 -1.61 10.08 -25.47
CA ILE A 53 -2.67 9.18 -24.98
C ILE A 53 -2.62 9.19 -23.44
N THR A 54 -3.73 9.50 -22.80
CA THR A 54 -3.89 9.46 -21.34
C THR A 54 -5.27 8.91 -20.97
N ALA A 55 -5.44 8.42 -19.75
CA ALA A 55 -6.76 8.10 -19.25
C ALA A 55 -7.49 9.38 -18.78
N ALA A 56 -8.77 9.49 -19.09
CA ALA A 56 -9.65 10.58 -18.64
C ALA A 56 -9.94 10.51 -17.13
N THR A 57 -9.82 9.31 -16.55
CA THR A 57 -9.95 9.07 -15.11
C THR A 57 -8.83 8.15 -14.62
N ASN A 58 -8.74 7.98 -13.30
CA ASN A 58 -7.73 7.11 -12.68
C ASN A 58 -8.35 6.18 -11.62
N ARG A 59 -9.39 5.44 -12.02
CA ARG A 59 -10.15 4.51 -11.18
C ARG A 59 -9.35 3.26 -10.86
N CYS A 60 -8.53 2.78 -11.80
CA CYS A 60 -7.57 1.68 -11.60
C CYS A 60 -6.44 2.04 -10.62
N GLY A 61 -6.16 3.34 -10.42
CA GLY A 61 -5.11 3.80 -9.53
C GLY A 61 -3.70 3.66 -10.11
N GLY A 62 -3.55 3.79 -11.43
CA GLY A 62 -2.26 3.85 -12.11
C GLY A 62 -1.66 2.51 -12.47
N VAL A 63 -2.32 1.40 -12.16
CA VAL A 63 -1.87 0.03 -12.46
C VAL A 63 -3.01 -0.77 -13.10
N ILE A 64 -2.73 -1.42 -14.23
CA ILE A 64 -3.65 -2.35 -14.89
C ILE A 64 -2.87 -3.62 -15.22
N GLY A 65 -3.34 -4.76 -14.72
CA GLY A 65 -2.72 -6.06 -14.99
C GLY A 65 -1.24 -6.10 -14.62
N GLY A 66 -0.88 -5.58 -13.44
CA GLY A 66 0.52 -5.55 -12.96
C GLY A 66 1.42 -4.50 -13.61
N LEU A 67 0.91 -3.70 -14.56
CA LEU A 67 1.69 -2.69 -15.29
C LEU A 67 1.26 -1.27 -14.96
N SER A 68 2.23 -0.38 -14.78
CA SER A 68 2.00 1.07 -14.70
C SER A 68 1.42 1.60 -16.02
N VAL A 69 0.34 2.37 -15.98
CA VAL A 69 -0.36 2.87 -17.20
C VAL A 69 -0.17 4.36 -17.49
N GLY A 70 0.76 5.02 -16.81
CA GLY A 70 1.14 6.41 -17.06
C GLY A 70 0.31 7.47 -16.30
N THR A 71 -0.80 7.08 -15.68
CA THR A 71 -1.48 7.89 -14.67
C THR A 71 -0.81 7.74 -13.29
N PRO A 72 -1.06 8.66 -12.33
CA PRO A 72 -0.51 8.55 -10.99
C PRO A 72 -0.85 7.23 -10.32
N ILE A 73 0.14 6.57 -9.71
CA ILE A 73 -0.11 5.40 -8.86
C ILE A 73 -0.78 5.90 -7.58
N HIS A 74 -2.01 5.47 -7.35
CA HIS A 74 -2.82 5.92 -6.22
C HIS A 74 -3.14 4.74 -5.31
N VAL A 75 -2.57 4.73 -4.11
CA VAL A 75 -2.76 3.69 -3.11
C VAL A 75 -3.30 4.27 -1.81
N ARG A 76 -4.24 3.56 -1.19
CA ARG A 76 -4.77 3.83 0.14
C ARG A 76 -4.36 2.69 1.07
N VAL A 77 -3.69 3.04 2.16
CA VAL A 77 -3.20 2.09 3.17
C VAL A 77 -3.88 2.36 4.50
N ALA A 78 -4.56 1.34 5.04
CA ALA A 78 -5.28 1.45 6.30
C ALA A 78 -4.45 0.87 7.45
N PHE A 79 -4.28 1.67 8.50
CA PHE A 79 -3.57 1.30 9.71
C PHE A 79 -4.53 1.04 10.86
N LYS A 80 -4.33 -0.05 11.59
CA LYS A 80 -5.05 -0.28 12.85
C LYS A 80 -4.59 0.72 13.92
N PRO A 81 -5.44 0.99 14.92
CA PRO A 81 -4.99 1.68 16.13
C PRO A 81 -3.82 0.94 16.83
N PRO A 82 -2.97 1.67 17.57
CA PRO A 82 -1.97 1.07 18.44
C PRO A 82 -2.63 0.07 19.40
N SER A 83 -2.03 -1.11 19.57
CA SER A 83 -2.55 -2.12 20.52
C SER A 83 -2.18 -1.80 21.96
N THR A 84 -1.12 -1.02 22.16
CA THR A 84 -0.60 -0.65 23.48
C THR A 84 -1.18 0.70 23.88
N ILE A 85 -2.10 0.67 24.85
CA ILE A 85 -2.80 1.85 25.36
C ILE A 85 -2.63 1.93 26.88
N ARG A 86 -2.80 3.13 27.45
CA ARG A 86 -2.69 3.37 28.89
C ARG A 86 -3.85 2.79 29.72
N ARG A 87 -4.91 2.36 29.05
CA ARG A 87 -6.05 1.68 29.66
C ARG A 87 -5.61 0.25 30.02
N GLU A 88 -6.01 -0.18 31.20
CA GLU A 88 -5.83 -1.55 31.63
C GLU A 88 -6.61 -2.51 30.71
N VAL A 89 -5.92 -3.56 30.26
CA VAL A 89 -6.47 -4.60 29.40
C VAL A 89 -6.31 -5.97 30.07
N ARG A 90 -7.30 -6.84 29.87
CA ARG A 90 -7.20 -8.23 30.32
C ARG A 90 -6.22 -8.99 29.45
N THR A 91 -5.39 -9.81 30.08
CA THR A 91 -4.42 -10.69 29.44
C THR A 91 -4.24 -11.98 30.27
N VAL A 92 -3.23 -12.78 29.95
CA VAL A 92 -2.88 -14.00 30.68
C VAL A 92 -1.39 -13.93 31.04
N ASP A 93 -1.05 -14.28 32.28
CA ASP A 93 0.35 -14.51 32.66
C ASP A 93 0.79 -15.87 32.11
N LEU A 94 1.78 -15.87 31.21
CA LEU A 94 2.25 -17.09 30.55
C LEU A 94 3.01 -18.06 31.46
N ARG A 95 3.42 -17.64 32.67
CA ARG A 95 4.10 -18.49 33.66
C ARG A 95 3.10 -19.19 34.56
N THR A 96 2.10 -18.47 35.05
CA THR A 96 1.09 -19.04 35.96
C THR A 96 -0.11 -19.61 35.22
N MET A 97 -0.31 -19.25 33.94
CA MET A 97 -1.48 -19.58 33.12
C MET A 97 -2.81 -19.02 33.68
N GLU A 98 -2.73 -17.94 34.47
CA GLU A 98 -3.90 -17.32 35.11
C GLU A 98 -4.28 -15.98 34.46
N PRO A 99 -5.56 -15.55 34.56
CA PRO A 99 -5.99 -14.23 34.12
C PRO A 99 -5.21 -13.13 34.84
N ALA A 100 -4.67 -12.19 34.06
CA ALA A 100 -3.92 -11.05 34.57
C ALA A 100 -4.43 -9.75 33.96
N ALA A 101 -4.12 -8.63 34.60
CA ALA A 101 -4.38 -7.31 34.07
C ALA A 101 -3.05 -6.65 33.65
N LEU A 102 -3.02 -6.12 32.44
CA LEU A 102 -1.86 -5.43 31.89
C LEU A 102 -2.20 -3.95 31.71
N ARG A 103 -1.41 -3.10 32.34
CA ARG A 103 -1.42 -1.67 32.08
C ARG A 103 -0.06 -1.26 31.53
N ALA A 104 -0.02 -0.93 30.24
CA ALA A 104 1.22 -0.56 29.59
C ALA A 104 1.80 0.74 30.17
N SER A 105 3.08 0.72 30.55
CA SER A 105 3.83 1.87 31.04
C SER A 105 4.79 2.40 29.96
N GLY A 106 4.77 3.71 29.69
CA GLY A 106 5.68 4.32 28.73
C GLY A 106 5.07 5.43 27.86
N ARG A 107 5.83 5.84 26.85
CA ARG A 107 5.42 6.80 25.82
C ARG A 107 5.06 6.01 24.56
N TYR A 108 3.77 6.01 24.23
CA TYR A 108 3.25 5.39 23.02
C TYR A 108 2.51 6.46 22.23
N ASP A 109 2.65 6.43 20.92
CA ASP A 109 1.90 7.33 20.06
C ASP A 109 0.43 6.88 20.04
N PRO A 110 -0.54 7.75 20.37
CA PRO A 110 -1.97 7.41 20.29
C PRO A 110 -2.44 7.27 18.84
N CYS A 111 -1.69 7.83 17.88
CA CYS A 111 -1.96 7.76 16.45
C CYS A 111 -0.65 7.53 15.68
N ILE A 112 -0.61 6.48 14.87
CA ILE A 112 0.55 6.15 14.02
C ILE A 112 0.50 6.78 12.63
N GLY A 113 -0.67 7.30 12.22
CA GLY A 113 -0.93 7.80 10.87
C GLY A 113 0.11 8.82 10.37
N PRO A 114 0.40 9.92 11.10
CA PRO A 114 1.37 10.92 10.64
C PRO A 114 2.78 10.37 10.40
N ARG A 115 3.19 9.36 11.16
CA ARG A 115 4.50 8.72 11.01
C ARG A 115 4.51 7.63 9.93
N ALA A 116 3.35 7.09 9.59
CA ALA A 116 3.20 6.06 8.58
C ALA A 116 3.38 6.60 7.16
N VAL A 117 3.05 7.88 6.91
CA VAL A 117 3.15 8.52 5.59
C VAL A 117 4.54 8.35 4.96
N PRO A 118 5.65 8.80 5.59
CA PRO A 118 6.98 8.65 4.98
C PRO A 118 7.41 7.18 4.83
N VAL A 119 6.90 6.27 5.68
CA VAL A 119 7.18 4.83 5.56
C VAL A 119 6.49 4.26 4.32
N VAL A 120 5.22 4.58 4.10
CA VAL A 120 4.45 4.15 2.92
C VAL A 120 5.08 4.70 1.64
N GLU A 121 5.44 5.97 1.61
CA GLU A 121 6.13 6.60 0.48
C GLU A 121 7.47 5.90 0.18
N SER A 122 8.25 5.59 1.22
CA SER A 122 9.52 4.88 1.09
C SER A 122 9.31 3.46 0.54
N CYS A 123 8.31 2.72 1.02
CA CYS A 123 7.97 1.40 0.50
C CYS A 123 7.60 1.47 -0.99
N MET A 124 6.76 2.43 -1.39
CA MET A 124 6.40 2.61 -2.80
C MET A 124 7.64 2.93 -3.65
N ALA A 125 8.52 3.82 -3.18
CA ALA A 125 9.74 4.18 -3.88
C ALA A 125 10.69 2.97 -4.04
N LEU A 126 10.85 2.14 -3.02
CA LEU A 126 11.67 0.93 -3.08
C LEU A 126 11.16 -0.04 -4.16
N VAL A 127 9.86 -0.31 -4.20
CA VAL A 127 9.28 -1.19 -5.23
C VAL A 127 9.47 -0.61 -6.63
N LEU A 128 9.25 0.69 -6.81
CA LEU A 128 9.46 1.37 -8.10
C LEU A 128 10.92 1.26 -8.57
N VAL A 129 11.88 1.44 -7.66
CA VAL A 129 13.31 1.31 -7.97
C VAL A 129 13.66 -0.12 -8.34
N ASP A 130 13.16 -1.13 -7.61
CA ASP A 130 13.42 -2.54 -7.92
C ASP A 130 12.91 -2.92 -9.32
N HIS A 131 11.67 -2.55 -9.67
CA HIS A 131 11.17 -2.80 -11.03
C HIS A 131 11.97 -2.02 -12.08
N ALA A 132 12.43 -0.81 -11.78
CA ALA A 132 13.19 0.01 -12.74
C ALA A 132 14.59 -0.56 -12.98
N LEU A 133 15.23 -1.09 -11.94
CA LEU A 133 16.48 -1.84 -12.03
C LEU A 133 16.29 -3.14 -12.85
N ASN A 134 15.25 -3.93 -12.54
CA ASN A 134 14.95 -5.17 -13.24
C ASN A 134 14.66 -4.97 -14.74
N GLN A 135 14.11 -3.81 -15.11
CA GLN A 135 13.86 -3.44 -16.51
C GLN A 135 15.04 -2.71 -17.18
N GLY A 136 16.16 -2.52 -16.49
CA GLY A 136 17.33 -1.82 -17.02
C GLY A 136 17.13 -0.32 -17.26
N LEU A 137 16.08 0.29 -16.68
CA LEU A 137 15.81 1.73 -16.76
C LEU A 137 16.77 2.54 -15.87
N ILE A 138 17.27 1.93 -14.80
CA ILE A 138 18.35 2.46 -13.97
C ILE A 138 19.63 1.70 -14.34
N GLY A 139 20.61 2.41 -14.89
CA GLY A 139 21.86 1.82 -15.36
C GLY A 139 22.72 1.26 -14.21
N ALA A 140 23.41 0.16 -14.47
CA ALA A 140 24.40 -0.38 -13.55
C ALA A 140 25.56 0.63 -13.35
N VAL A 141 25.92 0.88 -12.09
CA VAL A 141 27.04 1.76 -11.73
C VAL A 141 28.38 1.05 -11.97
N LEU A 142 28.41 -0.26 -11.79
CA LEU A 142 29.59 -1.09 -12.08
C LEU A 142 29.40 -1.73 -13.46
N ARG A 143 30.36 -1.46 -14.35
CA ARG A 143 30.52 -2.11 -15.66
C ARG A 143 31.51 -3.26 -15.55
#